data_AF-A0A533S6W5-F1
#
_entry.id   AF-A0A533S6W5-F1
#
_cell.length_a   1.000
_cell.length_b   1.000
_cell.length_c   1.000
_cell.angle_alpha   90.00
_cell.angle_beta   90.00
_cell.angle_gamma   90.00
#
_symmetry.space_group_name_H-M   'P 1'
#
loop_
_entity.id
_entity.type
_entity.pdbx_description
1 polymer ?
#
loop_
_entity_poly.entity_id
_entity_poly.type
_entity_poly.pdbx_seq_one_letter_code
_entity_poly.pdbx_strand_id
1 'polypeptide(L)'
;MNCSLEQSEETAKFFISGSMTIEDAANLKTTIAGLLADSAFIEIDLSATGTTDLSCLQVLCAAHRAAVVAGKTLSLRNAPDSLRTCLEDAGFPRQTGCLHHEGETCLWQEEKQTR
;
A
#
# COMPACT_ATOMS: atom_id res chain seq x y z
N MET A 1 9.93 -11.34 -3.76
CA MET A 1 10.04 -9.88 -3.53
C MET A 1 11.42 -9.47 -2.97
N ASN A 2 12.04 -8.42 -3.50
CA ASN A 2 13.22 -7.76 -2.90
C ASN A 2 12.79 -6.41 -2.31
N CYS A 3 13.30 -6.04 -1.14
CA CYS A 3 12.93 -4.77 -0.51
C CYS A 3 14.09 -4.08 0.21
N SER A 4 14.04 -2.76 0.26
CA SER A 4 14.94 -1.92 1.06
C SER A 4 14.14 -0.88 1.84
N LEU A 5 14.72 -0.41 2.93
CA LEU A 5 14.05 0.46 3.88
C LEU A 5 14.95 1.65 4.22
N GLU A 6 14.38 2.84 4.14
CA GLU A 6 14.97 4.07 4.67
C GLU A 6 14.05 4.59 5.78
N GLN A 7 14.56 4.70 7.02
CA GLN A 7 13.80 5.19 8.17
C GLN A 7 14.43 6.44 8.76
N SER A 8 13.56 7.39 9.13
CA SER A 8 13.87 8.53 10.00
C SER A 8 13.06 8.40 11.30
N GLU A 9 13.16 9.38 12.20
CA GLU A 9 12.42 9.38 13.49
C GLU A 9 10.90 9.32 13.32
N GLU A 10 10.35 9.81 12.20
CA GLU A 10 8.90 9.92 11.99
C GLU A 10 8.43 9.26 10.69
N THR A 11 9.31 9.12 9.70
CA THR A 11 8.97 8.68 8.35
C THR A 11 9.72 7.40 7.94
N ALA A 12 9.01 6.44 7.36
CA ALA A 12 9.60 5.28 6.70
C ALA A 12 9.32 5.30 5.19
N LYS A 13 10.35 5.05 4.38
CA LYS A 13 10.24 4.79 2.95
C LYS A 13 10.59 3.34 2.67
N PHE A 14 9.62 2.60 2.16
CA PHE A 14 9.74 1.19 1.87
C PHE A 14 9.76 0.95 0.36
N PHE A 15 10.91 0.55 -0.17
CA PHE A 15 11.10 0.32 -1.58
C PHE A 15 10.91 -1.16 -1.88
N ILE A 16 9.99 -1.49 -2.79
CA ILE A 16 9.73 -2.86 -3.21
C ILE A 16 10.14 -3.02 -4.68
N SER A 17 10.82 -4.13 -4.98
CA SER A 17 11.24 -4.47 -6.32
C SER A 17 11.00 -5.95 -6.64
N GLY A 18 10.82 -6.24 -7.93
CA GLY A 18 10.48 -7.56 -8.44
C GLY A 18 8.98 -7.86 -8.33
N SER A 19 8.61 -9.14 -8.36
CA SER A 19 7.20 -9.55 -8.24
C SER A 19 6.75 -9.58 -6.78
N MET A 20 5.47 -9.30 -6.58
CA MET A 20 4.75 -9.40 -5.31
C MET A 20 3.72 -10.52 -5.41
N THR A 21 4.13 -11.75 -5.09
CA THR A 21 3.25 -12.93 -5.24
C THR A 21 2.58 -13.33 -3.93
N ILE A 22 1.70 -14.34 -3.98
CA ILE A 22 1.09 -14.93 -2.77
C ILE A 22 2.13 -15.39 -1.73
N GLU A 23 3.28 -15.87 -2.16
CA GLU A 23 4.37 -16.31 -1.27
C GLU A 23 4.99 -15.12 -0.52
N ASP A 24 5.01 -13.94 -1.15
CA ASP A 24 5.55 -12.72 -0.59
C ASP A 24 4.57 -12.03 0.37
N ALA A 25 3.27 -12.33 0.31
CA ALA A 25 2.23 -11.64 1.09
C ALA A 25 2.46 -11.74 2.61
N ALA A 26 2.94 -12.88 3.11
CA ALA A 26 3.25 -13.05 4.53
C ALA A 26 4.45 -12.20 4.98
N ASN A 27 5.48 -12.12 4.14
CA ASN A 27 6.65 -11.27 4.39
C ASN A 27 6.25 -9.79 4.34
N LEU A 28 5.52 -9.38 3.31
CA LEU A 28 4.99 -8.02 3.14
C LEU A 28 4.20 -7.57 4.37
N LYS A 29 3.30 -8.42 4.87
CA LYS A 29 2.51 -8.15 6.08
C LYS A 29 3.41 -7.90 7.29
N THR A 30 4.40 -8.77 7.50
CA THR A 30 5.29 -8.69 8.66
C THR A 30 6.13 -7.42 8.61
N THR A 31 6.66 -7.09 7.42
CA THR A 31 7.47 -5.91 7.21
C THR A 31 6.66 -4.63 7.44
N ILE A 32 5.48 -4.48 6.83
CA ILE A 32 4.65 -3.29 7.02
C ILE A 32 4.16 -3.16 8.46
N ALA A 33 3.86 -4.27 9.14
CA ALA A 33 3.48 -4.23 10.56
C ALA A 33 4.62 -3.69 11.45
N GLY A 34 5.88 -4.02 11.14
CA GLY A 34 7.04 -3.43 11.82
C GLY A 34 7.15 -1.92 11.55
N LEU A 35 6.99 -1.50 10.30
CA LEU A 35 6.99 -0.06 9.94
C LEU A 35 5.88 0.72 10.65
N LEU A 36 4.70 0.11 10.76
CA LEU A 36 3.56 0.68 11.49
C LEU A 36 3.78 0.73 13.00
N ALA A 37 4.74 -0.01 13.57
CA ALA A 37 5.11 0.17 14.96
C ALA A 37 5.99 1.42 15.13
N ASP A 38 6.97 1.60 14.25
CA ASP A 38 8.09 2.52 14.46
C ASP A 38 7.93 3.88 13.78
N SER A 39 7.01 4.05 12.83
CA SER A 39 6.87 5.28 12.04
C SER A 39 5.43 5.80 12.01
N ALA A 40 5.26 7.11 11.86
CA ALA A 40 3.96 7.75 11.72
C ALA A 40 3.53 7.91 10.26
N PHE A 41 4.50 8.15 9.37
CA PHE A 41 4.29 8.26 7.93
C PHE A 41 5.06 7.17 7.19
N ILE A 42 4.34 6.36 6.42
CA ILE A 42 4.92 5.26 5.64
C ILE A 42 4.61 5.49 4.17
N GLU A 43 5.65 5.62 3.36
CA GLU A 43 5.54 5.68 1.90
C GLU A 43 6.09 4.38 1.31
N ILE A 44 5.28 3.67 0.52
CA ILE A 44 5.70 2.46 -0.17
C ILE A 44 5.94 2.79 -1.65
N ASP A 45 7.18 2.68 -2.11
CA ASP A 45 7.55 2.89 -3.50
C ASP A 45 7.49 1.56 -4.28
N LEU A 46 6.64 1.53 -5.30
CA LEU A 46 6.37 0.36 -6.14
C LEU A 46 6.95 0.49 -7.56
N SER A 47 7.80 1.50 -7.82
CA SER A 47 8.35 1.79 -9.15
C SER A 47 9.08 0.63 -9.82
N ALA A 48 9.69 -0.26 -9.02
CA ALA A 48 10.45 -1.41 -9.49
C ALA A 48 9.67 -2.73 -9.35
N THR A 49 8.36 -2.67 -9.11
CA THR A 49 7.50 -3.86 -8.98
C THR A 49 6.94 -4.32 -10.32
N GLY A 50 6.89 -5.65 -10.49
CA GLY A 50 6.33 -6.30 -11.68
C GLY A 50 4.91 -6.80 -11.43
N THR A 51 4.70 -8.10 -11.56
CA THR A 51 3.40 -8.73 -11.27
C THR A 51 3.04 -8.60 -9.80
N THR A 52 1.79 -8.24 -9.52
CA THR A 52 1.23 -8.23 -8.16
C THR A 52 0.04 -9.17 -8.07
N ASP A 53 0.03 -10.02 -7.04
CA ASP A 53 -1.09 -10.90 -6.71
C ASP A 53 -2.11 -10.20 -5.81
N LEU A 54 -3.35 -10.68 -5.90
CA LEU A 54 -4.47 -10.24 -5.06
C LEU A 54 -4.15 -10.28 -3.55
N SER A 55 -3.43 -11.31 -3.11
CA SER A 55 -3.03 -11.45 -1.70
C SER A 55 -2.18 -10.28 -1.22
N CYS A 56 -1.30 -9.75 -2.05
CA CYS A 56 -0.49 -8.58 -1.73
C CYS A 56 -1.34 -7.30 -1.69
N LEU A 57 -2.29 -7.14 -2.62
CA LEU A 57 -3.25 -6.03 -2.58
C LEU A 57 -4.07 -6.02 -1.28
N GLN A 58 -4.52 -7.21 -0.85
CA GLN A 58 -5.25 -7.38 0.41
C GLN A 58 -4.41 -6.98 1.62
N VAL A 59 -3.12 -7.32 1.63
CA VAL A 59 -2.17 -6.91 2.67
C VAL A 59 -2.00 -5.39 2.69
N LEU A 60 -1.77 -4.75 1.54
CA LEU A 60 -1.67 -3.28 1.44
C LEU A 60 -2.96 -2.59 1.93
N CYS A 61 -4.12 -3.11 1.54
CA CYS A 61 -5.43 -2.62 1.98
C CYS A 61 -5.62 -2.74 3.50
N ALA A 62 -5.25 -3.89 4.07
CA ALA A 62 -5.34 -4.13 5.51
C ALA A 62 -4.36 -3.23 6.28
N ALA A 63 -3.15 -3.05 5.76
CA ALA A 63 -2.14 -2.19 6.37
C ALA A 63 -2.56 -0.72 6.37
N HIS A 64 -3.10 -0.20 5.27
CA HIS A 64 -3.62 1.16 5.22
C HIS A 64 -4.75 1.36 6.24
N ARG A 65 -5.71 0.44 6.31
CA ARG A 65 -6.77 0.49 7.32
C ARG A 65 -6.22 0.49 8.75
N ALA A 66 -5.19 -0.31 9.02
CA ALA A 66 -4.55 -0.35 10.33
C ALA A 66 -3.83 0.98 10.64
N ALA A 67 -3.18 1.59 9.65
CA ALA A 67 -2.56 2.91 9.77
C ALA A 67 -3.60 3.97 10.16
N VAL A 68 -4.71 4.04 9.41
CA VAL A 68 -5.80 5.00 9.67
C VAL A 68 -6.37 4.84 11.09
N VAL A 69 -6.63 3.61 11.53
CA VAL A 69 -7.12 3.34 12.90
C VAL A 69 -6.10 3.78 13.97
N ALA A 70 -4.81 3.70 13.67
CA ALA A 70 -3.74 4.12 14.56
C ALA A 70 -3.39 5.62 14.46
N GLY A 71 -4.11 6.40 13.64
CA GLY A 71 -3.79 7.82 13.40
C GLY A 71 -2.47 8.02 12.63
N LYS A 72 -2.09 7.05 11.80
CA LYS A 72 -0.88 7.02 10.98
C LYS A 72 -1.24 7.09 9.50
N THR A 73 -0.32 7.56 8.68
CA THR A 73 -0.51 7.66 7.23
C THR A 73 0.31 6.59 6.51
N LEU A 74 -0.34 5.86 5.59
CA LEU A 74 0.31 4.93 4.68
C LEU A 74 -0.10 5.26 3.25
N SER A 75 0.87 5.60 2.41
CA SER A 75 0.70 5.96 0.99
C SER A 75 1.47 5.02 0.06
N LEU A 76 1.01 4.95 -1.19
CA LEU A 76 1.70 4.26 -2.27
C LEU A 76 2.25 5.27 -3.27
N ARG A 77 3.46 5.04 -3.75
CA ARG A 77 4.12 5.86 -4.77
C ARG A 77 4.52 5.00 -5.97
N ASN A 78 4.42 5.57 -7.17
CA ASN A 78 4.86 4.94 -8.42
C ASN A 78 4.25 3.54 -8.65
N ALA A 79 2.96 3.38 -8.35
CA ALA A 79 2.23 2.13 -8.59
C ALA A 79 2.29 1.74 -10.08
N PRO A 80 2.73 0.50 -10.42
CA PRO A 80 2.79 0.06 -11.82
C PRO A 80 1.40 -0.24 -12.38
N ASP A 81 1.27 -0.25 -13.71
CA ASP A 81 0.01 -0.59 -14.38
C ASP A 81 -0.47 -2.00 -14.03
N SER A 82 0.44 -2.94 -13.78
CA SER A 82 0.11 -4.30 -13.32
C SER A 82 -0.67 -4.30 -12.00
N LEU A 83 -0.35 -3.38 -11.08
CA LEU A 83 -1.09 -3.20 -9.83
C LEU A 83 -2.50 -2.67 -10.12
N ARG A 84 -2.62 -1.69 -11.03
CA ARG A 84 -3.91 -1.11 -11.43
C ARG A 84 -4.82 -2.16 -12.08
N THR A 85 -4.30 -2.93 -13.03
CA THR A 85 -5.05 -4.03 -13.66
C THR A 85 -5.49 -5.07 -12.64
N CYS A 86 -4.60 -5.46 -11.72
CA CYS A 86 -4.96 -6.40 -10.66
C CYS A 86 -6.07 -5.84 -9.72
N LEU A 87 -6.02 -4.54 -9.41
CA LEU A 87 -7.09 -3.88 -8.65
C LEU A 87 -8.43 -3.94 -9.40
N GLU A 88 -8.43 -3.54 -10.68
CA GLU A 88 -9.62 -3.54 -11.54
C GLU A 88 -10.23 -4.94 -11.67
N ASP A 89 -9.41 -5.94 -12.01
CA ASP A 89 -9.84 -7.34 -12.17
C ASP A 89 -10.38 -7.93 -10.85
N ALA A 90 -9.83 -7.51 -9.72
CA ALA A 90 -10.28 -7.95 -8.40
C ALA A 90 -11.51 -7.17 -7.87
N GLY A 91 -11.98 -6.14 -8.57
CA GLY A 91 -13.10 -5.30 -8.14
C GLY A 91 -12.76 -4.43 -6.91
N PHE A 92 -11.49 -4.06 -6.76
CA PHE A 92 -11.01 -3.19 -5.68
C PHE A 92 -11.26 -1.68 -5.86
N PRO A 93 -11.36 -1.10 -7.08
CA PRO A 93 -11.67 0.32 -7.24
C PRO A 93 -12.93 0.69 -6.47
N ARG A 94 -12.85 1.78 -5.68
CA ARG A 94 -13.98 2.24 -4.88
C ARG A 94 -14.31 3.69 -5.19
N GLN A 95 -15.60 3.95 -5.35
CA GLN A 95 -16.14 5.31 -5.34
C GLN A 95 -16.08 5.94 -3.93
N THR A 96 -16.09 5.12 -2.89
CA THR A 96 -16.00 5.54 -1.48
C THR A 96 -14.90 4.77 -0.78
N GLY A 97 -13.97 5.48 -0.13
CA GLY A 97 -12.82 4.90 0.55
C GLY A 97 -13.18 3.91 1.67
N CYS A 98 -12.21 3.08 2.09
CA CYS A 98 -12.42 1.99 3.03
C CYS A 98 -12.83 2.42 4.45
N LEU A 99 -12.47 3.62 4.87
CA LEU A 99 -12.81 4.24 6.15
C LEU A 99 -13.00 5.74 5.90
N HIS A 100 -14.15 6.30 6.26
CA HIS A 100 -14.33 7.76 6.27
C HIS A 100 -13.66 8.30 7.54
N HIS A 101 -12.37 8.61 7.45
CA HIS A 101 -11.69 9.43 8.45
C HIS A 101 -11.41 10.80 7.80
N GLU A 102 -11.72 11.89 8.51
CA GLU A 102 -11.60 13.23 7.95
C GLU A 102 -10.15 13.50 7.51
N GLY A 103 -9.93 13.69 6.21
CA GLY A 103 -8.64 14.06 5.63
C GLY A 103 -7.80 12.92 5.03
N GLU A 104 -8.14 11.65 5.26
CA GLU A 104 -7.36 10.50 4.73
C GLU A 104 -8.05 9.87 3.50
N THR A 105 -7.32 9.76 2.39
CA THR A 105 -7.80 9.14 1.15
C THR A 105 -7.42 7.67 1.11
N CYS A 106 -8.40 6.81 0.77
CA CYS A 106 -8.14 5.37 0.63
C CYS A 106 -7.19 5.08 -0.54
N LEU A 107 -6.26 4.14 -0.38
CA LEU A 107 -5.33 3.71 -1.44
C LEU A 107 -6.02 3.35 -2.76
N TRP A 108 -7.25 2.84 -2.70
CA TRP A 108 -8.00 2.33 -3.86
C TRP A 108 -9.19 3.21 -4.24
N GLN A 109 -9.25 4.42 -3.68
CA GLN A 109 -10.27 5.37 -4.08
C GLN A 109 -9.96 5.83 -5.50
N GLU A 110 -10.95 5.76 -6.38
CA GLU A 110 -10.80 6.33 -7.71
C GLU A 110 -10.58 7.84 -7.56
N GLU A 111 -9.45 8.33 -8.09
CA GLU A 111 -9.29 9.78 -8.27
C GLU A 111 -10.42 10.22 -9.21
N LYS A 112 -11.28 11.14 -8.73
CA LYS A 112 -12.26 11.79 -9.60
C LYS A 112 -11.47 12.48 -10.71
N GLN A 113 -11.41 11.86 -11.88
CA GLN A 113 -10.99 12.54 -13.09
C GLN A 113 -11.98 13.68 -13.33
N THR A 114 -11.61 14.90 -12.91
CA THR A 114 -12.19 16.11 -13.49
C THR A 114 -11.84 16.10 -14.96
N ARG A 115 -12.85 15.72 -15.73
CA ARG A 115 -12.88 15.64 -17.19
C ARG A 115 -12.65 17.00 -17.84
#